data_AF-A0A6V7HLP4-F1
#
_entry.id   AF-A0A6V7HLP4-F1
#
_cell.length_a   1.000
_cell.length_b   1.000
_cell.length_c   1.000
_cell.angle_alpha   90.00
_cell.angle_beta   90.00
_cell.angle_gamma   90.00
#
_symmetry.space_group_name_H-M   'P 1'
#
loop_
_entity.id
_entity.type
_entity.pdbx_description
1 polymer ?
#
loop_
_entity_poly.entity_id
_entity_poly.type
_entity_poly.pdbx_seq_one_letter_code
_entity_poly.pdbx_strand_id
1 'polypeptide(L)'
;GASVLRMLENFVGPETFIGGVTTYLNQFAYGNAETADLFRILQSATGNHINITAIMDTWTRQMGFPVVNVHRNGSNLTLTQKRFLADPDAQFDPSESDYGYKWIIPITYVTDKNDKPTLVWFDKDAPKLEIKLDEPVEWVKFNHEQVGYYRVNYQINEWEGFVDVLQGRHKRLSVADRTSLLEDAFSLAHATQLDYTVALKMTLYLNKEQSATPWRVAAAKLRDIDALLLSTDILPKYREYIRELVDTPYHDVTWSVSEIEDHDTRRLRTAILRLACAVGHTECLEDVGAIFNKWISDPKASRPHPDIKSAVYYYGMSHVGKEAEWNTMFQRFSEETDPKEKLDLLHGLAGVQSTWLLNKFIGIAVDEKYVRSQDTFGCLLAIARNPIGTPLVWDWVRENWQLLVKRYTLNDRYLGQLVPGITQSFATEAKLQELKAFFEKYPEAGAGKAYRARALETVSNNIKWVQMNSDKIDK
;
A
#
# COMPACT_ATOMS: atom_id res chain seq x y z
N GLY A 1 -16.18 -2.98 -2.05
CA GLY A 1 -16.53 -4.18 -2.84
C GLY A 1 -16.06 -5.44 -2.15
N ALA A 2 -14.98 -6.07 -2.64
CA ALA A 2 -14.50 -7.37 -2.16
C ALA A 2 -14.29 -7.48 -0.64
N SER A 3 -13.66 -6.49 0.01
CA SER A 3 -13.45 -6.51 1.47
C SER A 3 -14.76 -6.53 2.26
N VAL A 4 -15.77 -5.79 1.80
CA VAL A 4 -17.09 -5.74 2.43
C VAL A 4 -17.85 -7.06 2.21
N LEU A 5 -17.68 -7.72 1.05
CA LEU A 5 -18.22 -9.05 0.81
C LEU A 5 -17.54 -10.13 1.66
N ARG A 6 -16.23 -10.06 1.88
CA ARG A 6 -15.50 -10.97 2.78
C ARG A 6 -15.98 -10.82 4.24
N MET A 7 -16.21 -9.58 4.68
CA MET A 7 -16.80 -9.31 5.98
C MET A 7 -18.22 -9.90 6.09
N LEU A 8 -19.05 -9.71 5.04
CA LEU A 8 -20.39 -10.30 4.95
C LEU A 8 -20.34 -11.83 5.04
N GLU A 9 -19.54 -12.48 4.20
CA GLU A 9 -19.32 -13.93 4.21
C GLU A 9 -18.93 -14.45 5.60
N ASN A 10 -18.04 -13.73 6.30
CA ASN A 10 -17.57 -14.14 7.62
C ASN A 10 -18.68 -14.17 8.68
N PHE A 11 -19.55 -13.16 8.74
CA PHE A 11 -20.60 -13.13 9.77
C PHE A 11 -21.86 -13.92 9.40
N VAL A 12 -22.11 -14.21 8.11
CA VAL A 12 -23.22 -15.11 7.70
C VAL A 12 -22.80 -16.58 7.64
N GLY A 13 -21.50 -16.85 7.59
CA GLY A 13 -20.91 -18.17 7.42
C GLY A 13 -20.63 -18.51 5.95
N PRO A 14 -19.46 -19.11 5.62
CA PRO A 14 -19.08 -19.44 4.26
C PRO A 14 -20.10 -20.30 3.51
N GLU A 15 -20.69 -21.31 4.16
CA GLU A 15 -21.69 -22.20 3.56
C GLU A 15 -22.97 -21.43 3.17
N THR A 16 -23.49 -20.61 4.10
CA THR A 16 -24.64 -19.73 3.87
C THR A 16 -24.36 -18.76 2.72
N PHE A 17 -23.18 -18.15 2.72
CA PHE A 17 -22.77 -17.20 1.69
C PHE A 17 -22.70 -17.86 0.31
N ILE A 18 -22.00 -18.99 0.19
CA ILE A 18 -21.87 -19.74 -1.07
C ILE A 18 -23.23 -20.23 -1.56
N GLY A 19 -24.07 -20.76 -0.66
CA GLY A 19 -25.44 -21.17 -0.97
C GLY A 19 -26.27 -20.00 -1.50
N GLY A 20 -26.25 -18.86 -0.82
CA GLY A 20 -26.96 -17.65 -1.25
C GLY A 20 -26.46 -17.09 -2.59
N VAL A 21 -25.14 -17.05 -2.81
CA VAL A 21 -24.57 -16.64 -4.10
C VAL A 21 -24.97 -17.60 -5.22
N THR A 22 -24.99 -18.92 -4.96
CA THR A 22 -25.45 -19.92 -5.93
C THR A 22 -26.91 -19.71 -6.30
N THR A 23 -27.78 -19.49 -5.31
CA THR A 23 -29.18 -19.15 -5.55
C THR A 23 -29.33 -17.85 -6.33
N TYR A 24 -28.57 -16.81 -5.99
CA TYR A 24 -28.57 -15.52 -6.71
C TYR A 24 -28.17 -15.69 -8.18
N LEU A 25 -27.07 -16.40 -8.46
CA LEU A 25 -26.61 -16.62 -9.84
C LEU A 25 -27.63 -17.43 -10.66
N ASN A 26 -28.25 -18.46 -10.08
CA ASN A 26 -29.27 -19.25 -10.76
C ASN A 26 -30.57 -18.47 -10.99
N GLN A 27 -31.02 -17.69 -9.99
CA GLN A 27 -32.26 -16.92 -10.08
C GLN A 27 -32.19 -15.82 -11.14
N PHE A 28 -31.03 -15.17 -11.29
CA PHE A 28 -30.82 -14.05 -12.21
C PHE A 28 -30.01 -14.44 -13.45
N ALA A 29 -29.89 -15.73 -13.75
CA ALA A 29 -29.19 -16.22 -14.93
C ALA A 29 -29.77 -15.59 -16.20
N TYR A 30 -28.90 -15.03 -17.05
CA TYR A 30 -29.26 -14.32 -18.29
C TYR A 30 -30.17 -13.09 -18.09
N GLY A 31 -30.31 -12.61 -16.86
CA GLY A 31 -31.07 -11.41 -16.50
C GLY A 31 -30.21 -10.31 -15.88
N ASN A 32 -30.87 -9.39 -15.17
CA ASN A 32 -30.24 -8.31 -14.41
C ASN A 32 -30.68 -8.40 -12.94
N ALA A 33 -29.86 -7.85 -12.05
CA ALA A 33 -30.13 -7.84 -10.61
C ALA A 33 -29.59 -6.55 -9.99
N GLU A 34 -30.12 -6.19 -8.83
CA GLU A 34 -29.68 -5.03 -8.05
C GLU A 34 -29.07 -5.46 -6.72
N THR A 35 -28.41 -4.52 -6.02
CA THR A 35 -27.80 -4.78 -4.70
C THR A 35 -28.79 -5.39 -3.70
N ALA A 36 -30.04 -4.94 -3.72
CA ALA A 36 -31.10 -5.43 -2.84
C ALA A 36 -31.44 -6.91 -3.06
N ASP A 37 -31.26 -7.44 -4.28
CA ASP A 37 -31.58 -8.83 -4.60
C ASP A 37 -30.66 -9.82 -3.89
N LEU A 38 -29.35 -9.53 -3.90
CA LEU A 38 -28.37 -10.36 -3.19
C LEU A 38 -28.66 -10.35 -1.69
N PHE A 39 -28.94 -9.19 -1.11
CA PHE A 39 -29.22 -9.06 0.32
C PHE A 39 -30.49 -9.79 0.73
N ARG A 40 -31.56 -9.74 -0.09
CA ARG A 40 -32.80 -10.48 0.14
C ARG A 40 -32.60 -12.00 0.11
N ILE A 41 -31.77 -12.50 -0.80
CA ILE A 41 -31.47 -13.93 -0.90
C ILE A 41 -30.66 -14.38 0.31
N LEU A 42 -29.62 -13.64 0.69
CA LEU A 42 -28.82 -13.94 1.88
C LEU A 42 -29.67 -13.83 3.17
N GLN A 43 -30.54 -12.81 3.27
CA GLN A 43 -31.46 -12.65 4.39
C GLN A 43 -32.39 -13.87 4.56
N SER A 44 -32.88 -14.43 3.46
CA SER A 44 -33.71 -15.65 3.48
C SER A 44 -32.93 -16.86 4.01
N ALA A 45 -31.63 -16.95 3.70
CA ALA A 45 -30.76 -18.04 4.12
C ALA A 45 -30.31 -17.90 5.59
N THR A 46 -30.10 -16.67 6.07
CA THR A 46 -29.73 -16.40 7.46
C THR A 46 -30.94 -16.43 8.40
N GLY A 47 -32.14 -16.08 7.93
CA GLY A 47 -33.30 -15.90 8.80
C GLY A 47 -33.22 -14.63 9.65
N ASN A 48 -34.06 -14.51 10.69
CA ASN A 48 -34.35 -13.22 11.34
C ASN A 48 -33.41 -12.82 12.50
N HIS A 49 -32.30 -13.53 12.71
CA HIS A 49 -31.38 -13.25 13.82
C HIS A 49 -30.46 -12.05 13.54
N ILE A 50 -30.27 -11.69 12.28
CA ILE A 50 -29.55 -10.50 11.81
C ILE A 50 -30.30 -9.86 10.63
N ASN A 51 -30.19 -8.54 10.48
CA ASN A 51 -30.75 -7.80 9.36
C ASN A 51 -29.66 -7.44 8.36
N ILE A 52 -29.50 -8.26 7.32
CA ILE A 52 -28.46 -8.14 6.29
C ILE A 52 -28.55 -6.79 5.59
N THR A 53 -29.75 -6.40 5.16
CA THR A 53 -29.95 -5.13 4.43
C THR A 53 -29.55 -3.94 5.30
N ALA A 54 -30.01 -3.88 6.55
CA ALA A 54 -29.67 -2.78 7.46
C ALA A 54 -28.16 -2.69 7.72
N ILE A 55 -27.48 -3.83 7.92
CA ILE A 55 -26.03 -3.86 8.09
C ILE A 55 -25.35 -3.37 6.82
N MET A 56 -25.63 -4.00 5.69
CA MET A 56 -24.89 -3.80 4.44
C MET A 56 -25.16 -2.45 3.78
N ASP A 57 -26.33 -1.86 4.00
CA ASP A 57 -26.63 -0.50 3.55
C ASP A 57 -25.65 0.51 4.17
N THR A 58 -25.30 0.37 5.46
CA THR A 58 -24.28 1.23 6.08
C THR A 58 -22.90 1.10 5.42
N TRP A 59 -22.60 -0.02 4.75
CA TRP A 59 -21.30 -0.26 4.10
C TRP A 59 -21.29 0.04 2.59
N THR A 60 -22.46 0.18 1.97
CA THR A 60 -22.58 0.28 0.50
C THR A 60 -23.20 1.59 0.02
N ARG A 61 -23.94 2.31 0.87
CA ARG A 61 -24.62 3.55 0.52
C ARG A 61 -23.91 4.82 0.99
N GLN A 62 -22.77 4.70 1.65
CA GLN A 62 -21.94 5.82 2.08
C GLN A 62 -20.45 5.52 1.82
N MET A 63 -19.66 6.57 1.64
CA MET A 63 -18.21 6.44 1.43
C MET A 63 -17.42 6.38 2.74
N GLY A 64 -16.19 5.85 2.66
CA GLY A 64 -15.29 5.73 3.80
C GLY A 64 -15.53 4.48 4.64
N PHE A 65 -14.91 4.42 5.81
CA PHE A 65 -15.01 3.32 6.77
C PHE A 65 -14.67 3.84 8.19
N PRO A 66 -15.04 3.12 9.26
CA PRO A 66 -14.79 3.58 10.61
C PRO A 66 -13.39 3.18 11.13
N VAL A 67 -12.90 3.99 12.07
CA VAL A 67 -11.94 3.55 13.10
C VAL A 67 -12.71 3.29 14.39
N VAL A 68 -12.45 2.13 15.00
CA VAL A 68 -12.96 1.74 16.31
C VAL A 68 -11.90 2.04 17.35
N ASN A 69 -12.18 2.96 18.27
CA ASN A 69 -11.26 3.28 19.37
C ASN A 69 -11.63 2.43 20.59
N VAL A 70 -10.63 1.73 21.12
CA VAL A 70 -10.74 0.84 22.27
C VAL A 70 -10.16 1.54 23.49
N HIS A 71 -10.99 1.68 24.53
CA HIS A 71 -10.56 2.12 25.85
C HIS A 71 -10.72 0.97 26.85
N ARG A 72 -9.67 0.65 27.60
CA ARG A 72 -9.68 -0.46 28.56
C ARG A 72 -9.53 0.06 29.98
N ASN A 73 -10.43 -0.39 30.86
CA ASN A 73 -10.35 -0.15 32.29
C ASN A 73 -10.52 -1.48 33.04
N GLY A 74 -9.40 -2.12 33.36
CA GLY A 74 -9.37 -3.45 33.95
C GLY A 74 -9.96 -4.50 33.00
N SER A 75 -11.07 -5.13 33.41
CA SER A 75 -11.82 -6.11 32.61
C SER A 75 -12.91 -5.49 31.73
N ASN A 76 -13.14 -4.18 31.82
CA ASN A 76 -14.16 -3.51 31.00
C ASN A 76 -13.49 -2.83 29.81
N LEU A 77 -14.04 -3.07 28.62
CA LEU A 77 -13.63 -2.47 27.36
C LEU A 77 -14.77 -1.60 26.82
N THR A 78 -14.48 -0.33 26.58
CA THR A 78 -15.41 0.61 25.97
C THR A 78 -14.94 0.92 24.55
N LEU A 79 -15.78 0.62 23.57
CA LEU A 79 -15.52 0.85 22.15
C LEU A 79 -16.34 2.04 21.65
N THR A 80 -15.71 2.91 20.87
CA THR A 80 -16.38 4.01 20.15
C THR A 80 -16.02 3.95 18.67
N GLN A 81 -16.91 4.43 17.79
CA GLN A 81 -16.65 4.48 16.35
C GLN A 81 -16.68 5.92 15.84
N LYS A 82 -15.84 6.21 14.85
CA LYS A 82 -15.89 7.45 14.06
C LYS A 82 -15.39 7.16 12.64
N ARG A 83 -15.81 7.99 11.67
CA ARG A 83 -15.24 7.94 10.30
C ARG A 83 -13.72 8.12 10.36
N PHE A 84 -12.99 7.22 9.71
CA PHE A 84 -11.54 7.36 9.56
C PHE A 84 -11.23 8.31 8.40
N LEU A 85 -10.43 9.33 8.67
CA LEU A 85 -9.89 10.28 7.69
C LEU A 85 -8.37 10.29 7.82
N ALA A 86 -7.69 10.31 6.68
CA ALA A 86 -6.23 10.28 6.63
C ALA A 86 -5.61 11.66 6.92
N ASP A 87 -6.30 12.75 6.55
CA ASP A 87 -5.98 14.11 6.97
C ASP A 87 -6.77 14.41 8.26
N PRO A 88 -6.10 14.70 9.39
CA PRO A 88 -6.77 15.02 10.66
C PRO A 88 -7.56 16.33 10.61
N ASP A 89 -7.22 17.24 9.70
CA ASP A 89 -7.91 18.53 9.55
C ASP A 89 -9.12 18.45 8.61
N ALA A 90 -9.26 17.34 7.87
CA ALA A 90 -10.34 17.17 6.92
C ALA A 90 -11.69 17.24 7.61
N GLN A 91 -12.49 18.21 7.17
CA GLN A 91 -13.87 18.36 7.62
C GLN A 91 -14.79 17.53 6.72
N PHE A 92 -15.86 17.01 7.30
CA PHE A 92 -16.94 16.39 6.56
C PHE A 92 -18.27 16.78 7.18
N ASP A 93 -19.30 16.89 6.35
CA ASP A 93 -20.66 17.13 6.81
C ASP A 93 -21.37 15.78 7.02
N PRO A 94 -21.77 15.42 8.26
CA PRO A 94 -22.53 14.20 8.52
C PRO A 94 -23.84 14.08 7.72
N SER A 95 -24.44 15.20 7.31
CA SER A 95 -25.71 15.22 6.56
C SER A 95 -25.58 14.73 5.11
N GLU A 96 -24.36 14.64 4.57
CA GLU A 96 -24.10 14.05 3.25
C GLU A 96 -24.31 12.53 3.21
N SER A 97 -24.44 11.89 4.38
CA SER A 97 -24.73 10.47 4.50
C SER A 97 -26.05 10.26 5.24
N ASP A 98 -26.95 9.46 4.66
CA ASP A 98 -28.19 9.01 5.31
C ASP A 98 -27.93 8.27 6.64
N TYR A 99 -26.69 7.83 6.88
CA TYR A 99 -26.26 7.11 8.07
C TYR A 99 -25.29 7.94 8.95
N GLY A 100 -25.07 9.21 8.62
CA GLY A 100 -24.21 10.11 9.42
C GLY A 100 -22.76 9.65 9.54
N TYR A 101 -22.26 8.84 8.59
CA TYR A 101 -20.95 8.17 8.67
C TYR A 101 -20.80 7.33 9.93
N LYS A 102 -21.83 6.54 10.24
CA LYS A 102 -21.83 5.49 11.26
C LYS A 102 -22.20 4.15 10.64
N TRP A 103 -21.67 3.08 11.20
CA TRP A 103 -21.80 1.72 10.66
C TRP A 103 -22.33 0.76 11.71
N ILE A 104 -23.05 -0.27 11.25
CA ILE A 104 -23.30 -1.46 12.06
C ILE A 104 -22.12 -2.39 11.84
N ILE A 105 -21.30 -2.57 12.88
CA ILE A 105 -19.99 -3.22 12.76
C ILE A 105 -20.01 -4.60 13.43
N PRO A 106 -19.67 -5.68 12.71
CA PRO A 106 -19.38 -6.99 13.31
C PRO A 106 -17.99 -6.93 13.96
N ILE A 107 -17.94 -6.67 15.27
CA ILE A 107 -16.70 -6.60 16.02
C ILE A 107 -16.30 -8.02 16.41
N THR A 108 -15.13 -8.47 15.93
CA THR A 108 -14.53 -9.73 16.35
C THR A 108 -13.32 -9.45 17.24
N TYR A 109 -13.09 -10.28 18.26
CA TYR A 109 -11.86 -10.20 19.05
C TYR A 109 -11.40 -11.55 19.59
N VAL A 110 -10.10 -11.65 19.84
CA VAL A 110 -9.40 -12.75 20.53
C VAL A 110 -8.53 -12.19 21.65
N THR A 111 -8.12 -13.04 22.60
CA THR A 111 -7.27 -12.66 23.74
C THR A 111 -6.09 -13.61 23.89
N ASP A 112 -5.17 -13.31 24.82
CA ASP A 112 -4.06 -14.22 25.12
C ASP A 112 -4.48 -15.55 25.77
N LYS A 113 -5.73 -15.64 26.22
CA LYS A 113 -6.36 -16.80 26.87
C LYS A 113 -7.32 -17.56 25.96
N ASN A 114 -7.95 -16.88 25.01
CA ASN A 114 -8.93 -17.46 24.10
C ASN A 114 -8.62 -17.05 22.65
N ASP A 115 -8.18 -18.02 21.86
CA ASP A 115 -7.88 -17.89 20.44
C ASP A 115 -9.13 -18.05 19.54
N LYS A 116 -10.28 -18.45 20.11
CA LYS A 116 -11.54 -18.51 19.37
C LYS A 116 -12.14 -17.11 19.29
N PRO A 117 -12.42 -16.59 18.08
CA PRO A 117 -12.95 -15.26 17.91
C PRO A 117 -14.34 -15.15 18.52
N THR A 118 -14.53 -14.13 19.36
CA THR A 118 -15.84 -13.73 19.87
C THR A 118 -16.41 -12.64 18.97
N LEU A 119 -17.67 -12.78 18.54
CA LEU A 119 -18.39 -11.79 17.73
C LEU A 119 -19.37 -11.00 18.60
N VAL A 120 -19.32 -9.68 18.52
CA VAL A 120 -20.28 -8.75 19.12
C VAL A 120 -20.67 -7.66 18.11
N TRP A 121 -21.90 -7.19 18.16
CA TRP A 121 -22.40 -6.19 17.22
C TRP A 121 -22.30 -4.78 17.82
N PHE A 122 -21.62 -3.88 17.10
CA PHE A 122 -21.66 -2.45 17.41
C PHE A 122 -22.72 -1.78 16.54
N ASP A 123 -23.86 -1.47 17.14
CA ASP A 123 -24.94 -0.74 16.47
C ASP A 123 -24.54 0.71 16.12
N LYS A 124 -25.02 1.22 14.99
CA LYS A 124 -24.70 2.58 14.49
C LYS A 124 -25.28 3.68 15.38
N ASP A 125 -26.37 3.42 16.08
CA ASP A 125 -27.08 4.39 16.93
C ASP A 125 -26.59 4.33 18.38
N ALA A 126 -25.83 3.29 18.74
CA ALA A 126 -25.17 3.20 20.05
C ALA A 126 -23.99 4.18 20.10
N PRO A 127 -23.89 5.05 21.13
CA PRO A 127 -22.76 5.97 21.27
C PRO A 127 -21.46 5.22 21.61
N LYS A 128 -21.57 4.06 22.25
CA LYS A 128 -20.46 3.18 22.64
C LYS A 128 -20.94 1.74 22.74
N LEU A 129 -20.01 0.80 22.60
CA LEU A 129 -20.19 -0.62 22.88
C LEU A 129 -19.36 -0.99 24.11
N GLU A 130 -19.98 -1.63 25.10
CA GLU A 130 -19.29 -2.11 26.31
C GLU A 130 -19.11 -3.62 26.24
N ILE A 131 -17.89 -4.09 26.45
CA ILE A 131 -17.54 -5.51 26.50
C ILE A 131 -16.90 -5.78 27.87
N LYS A 132 -17.45 -6.76 28.59
CA LYS A 132 -16.89 -7.23 29.85
C LYS A 132 -16.12 -8.53 29.60
N LEU A 133 -14.83 -8.53 29.91
CA LEU A 133 -13.98 -9.71 29.85
C LEU A 133 -14.29 -10.62 31.05
N ASP A 134 -14.43 -11.92 30.78
CA ASP A 134 -14.73 -12.92 31.81
C ASP A 134 -13.55 -13.15 32.76
N GLU A 135 -12.33 -12.91 32.30
CA GLU A 135 -11.09 -13.08 33.06
C GLU A 135 -10.06 -11.98 32.74
N PRO A 136 -9.06 -11.75 33.60
CA PRO A 136 -7.94 -10.87 33.30
C PRO A 136 -7.08 -11.42 32.15
N VAL A 137 -6.91 -10.61 31.11
CA VAL A 137 -6.13 -10.94 29.90
C VAL A 137 -4.97 -9.97 29.71
N GLU A 138 -3.86 -10.44 29.16
CA GLU A 138 -2.68 -9.62 28.84
C GLU A 138 -3.01 -8.65 27.70
N TRP A 139 -3.62 -9.15 26.62
CA TRP A 139 -3.98 -8.37 25.44
C TRP A 139 -5.33 -8.82 24.86
N VAL A 140 -5.96 -7.92 24.09
CA VAL A 140 -7.20 -8.17 23.34
C VAL A 140 -7.02 -7.64 21.93
N LYS A 141 -6.97 -8.53 20.94
CA LYS A 141 -6.85 -8.17 19.53
C LYS A 141 -8.24 -8.14 18.90
N PHE A 142 -8.71 -6.95 18.58
CA PHE A 142 -9.93 -6.74 17.79
C PHE A 142 -9.67 -6.88 16.29
N ASN A 143 -10.74 -7.07 15.53
CA ASN A 143 -10.73 -7.39 14.11
C ASN A 143 -9.79 -8.57 13.81
N HIS A 144 -10.07 -9.71 14.44
CA HIS A 144 -9.25 -10.91 14.27
C HIS A 144 -9.15 -11.28 12.78
N GLU A 145 -7.92 -11.51 12.32
CA GLU A 145 -7.55 -11.79 10.92
C GLU A 145 -7.90 -10.68 9.90
N GLN A 146 -8.20 -9.46 10.36
CA GLN A 146 -8.52 -8.30 9.52
C GLN A 146 -9.65 -8.58 8.52
N VAL A 147 -10.69 -9.28 8.97
CA VAL A 147 -11.82 -9.63 8.13
C VAL A 147 -12.81 -8.47 8.01
N GLY A 148 -13.00 -7.72 9.10
CA GLY A 148 -13.83 -6.54 9.15
C GLY A 148 -13.23 -5.36 8.38
N TYR A 149 -14.06 -4.61 7.66
CA TYR A 149 -13.63 -3.43 6.89
C TYR A 149 -13.53 -2.17 7.75
N TYR A 150 -12.80 -2.26 8.86
CA TYR A 150 -12.57 -1.15 9.80
C TYR A 150 -11.16 -1.21 10.38
N ARG A 151 -10.71 -0.09 10.93
CA ARG A 151 -9.44 0.00 11.67
C ARG A 151 -9.69 -0.05 13.16
N VAL A 152 -8.70 -0.50 13.92
CA VAL A 152 -8.75 -0.48 15.38
C VAL A 152 -7.65 0.41 15.92
N ASN A 153 -8.02 1.36 16.77
CA ASN A 153 -7.09 2.14 17.56
C ASN A 153 -7.21 1.76 19.03
N TYR A 154 -6.07 1.57 19.68
CA TYR A 154 -5.98 1.26 21.10
C TYR A 154 -5.39 2.44 21.87
N GLN A 155 -5.54 2.44 23.20
CA GLN A 155 -4.76 3.33 24.04
C GLN A 155 -3.27 2.96 23.99
N ILE A 156 -2.41 3.91 24.39
CA ILE A 156 -0.96 3.79 24.25
C ILE A 156 -0.39 2.56 24.98
N ASN A 157 -0.91 2.22 26.15
CA ASN A 157 -0.42 1.09 26.94
C ASN A 157 -0.68 -0.25 26.23
N GLU A 158 -1.82 -0.38 25.56
CA GLU A 158 -2.21 -1.55 24.79
C GLU A 158 -1.37 -1.67 23.52
N TRP A 159 -1.09 -0.55 22.85
CA TRP A 159 -0.15 -0.54 21.73
C TRP A 159 1.25 -0.99 22.15
N GLU A 160 1.79 -0.48 23.26
CA GLU A 160 3.08 -0.93 23.80
C GLU A 160 3.01 -2.41 24.24
N GLY A 161 1.88 -2.88 24.77
CA GLY A 161 1.66 -4.30 25.01
C GLY A 161 1.74 -5.15 23.74
N PHE A 162 1.22 -4.67 22.61
CA PHE A 162 1.41 -5.35 21.33
C PHE A 162 2.86 -5.30 20.82
N VAL A 163 3.58 -4.20 21.07
CA VAL A 163 5.03 -4.12 20.80
C VAL A 163 5.76 -5.25 21.53
N ASP A 164 5.48 -5.43 22.82
CA ASP A 164 6.09 -6.49 23.65
C ASP A 164 5.73 -7.90 23.14
N VAL A 165 4.45 -8.12 22.82
CA VAL A 165 3.98 -9.40 22.28
C VAL A 165 4.67 -9.71 20.95
N LEU A 166 4.82 -8.75 20.05
CA LEU A 166 5.50 -8.96 18.77
C LEU A 166 6.99 -9.26 18.98
N GLN A 167 7.70 -8.47 19.79
CA GLN A 167 9.13 -8.66 19.97
C GLN A 167 9.48 -9.96 20.71
N GLY A 168 8.67 -10.36 21.70
CA GLY A 168 8.91 -11.54 22.51
C GLY A 168 8.27 -12.82 21.96
N ARG A 169 7.04 -12.72 21.43
CA ARG A 169 6.15 -13.87 21.18
C ARG A 169 5.21 -13.67 19.98
N HIS A 170 5.70 -13.07 18.88
CA HIS A 170 4.85 -12.70 17.73
C HIS A 170 3.97 -13.84 17.21
N LYS A 171 4.42 -15.10 17.27
CA LYS A 171 3.65 -16.28 16.82
C LYS A 171 2.37 -16.55 17.64
N ARG A 172 2.14 -15.88 18.78
CA ARG A 172 0.85 -15.90 19.49
C ARG A 172 -0.26 -15.15 18.73
N LEU A 173 0.11 -14.31 17.77
CA LEU A 173 -0.81 -13.64 16.86
C LEU A 173 -0.71 -14.27 15.47
N SER A 174 -1.83 -14.40 14.78
CA SER A 174 -1.86 -14.90 13.40
C SER A 174 -1.05 -13.97 12.47
N VAL A 175 -0.62 -14.48 11.31
CA VAL A 175 0.07 -13.65 10.29
C VAL A 175 -0.80 -12.44 9.90
N ALA A 176 -2.11 -12.63 9.78
CA ALA A 176 -3.07 -11.58 9.45
C ALA A 176 -3.23 -10.55 10.58
N ASP A 177 -3.19 -10.97 11.85
CA ASP A 177 -3.22 -10.05 12.98
C ASP A 177 -1.95 -9.22 13.10
N ARG A 178 -0.77 -9.84 12.90
CA ARG A 178 0.50 -9.08 12.87
C ARG A 178 0.52 -8.07 11.72
N THR A 179 0.06 -8.50 10.55
CA THR A 179 -0.07 -7.64 9.37
C THR A 179 -1.00 -6.45 9.64
N SER A 180 -2.17 -6.69 10.25
CA SER A 180 -3.14 -5.62 10.53
C SER A 180 -2.67 -4.67 11.61
N LEU A 181 -1.99 -5.15 12.66
CA LEU A 181 -1.41 -4.28 13.67
C LEU A 181 -0.40 -3.31 13.05
N LEU A 182 0.48 -3.78 12.15
CA LEU A 182 1.40 -2.91 11.41
C LEU A 182 0.64 -1.93 10.51
N GLU A 183 -0.32 -2.41 9.72
CA GLU A 183 -1.10 -1.57 8.80
C GLU A 183 -1.89 -0.47 9.53
N ASP A 184 -2.53 -0.81 10.65
CA ASP A 184 -3.28 0.13 11.48
C ASP A 184 -2.34 1.09 12.20
N ALA A 185 -1.25 0.63 12.83
CA ALA A 185 -0.31 1.51 13.51
C ALA A 185 0.23 2.60 12.58
N PHE A 186 0.70 2.24 11.38
CA PHE A 186 1.20 3.22 10.41
C PHE A 186 0.11 4.13 9.86
N SER A 187 -1.10 3.61 9.62
CA SER A 187 -2.19 4.42 9.07
C SER A 187 -2.78 5.38 10.10
N LEU A 188 -2.85 4.96 11.36
CA LEU A 188 -3.25 5.81 12.48
C LEU A 188 -2.17 6.87 12.77
N ALA A 189 -0.89 6.50 12.67
CA ALA A 189 0.21 7.46 12.80
C ALA A 189 0.18 8.51 11.70
N HIS A 190 -0.04 8.10 10.44
CA HIS A 190 -0.23 9.02 9.32
C HIS A 190 -1.41 9.97 9.54
N ALA A 191 -2.50 9.49 10.14
CA ALA A 191 -3.67 10.28 10.47
C ALA A 191 -3.56 11.05 11.81
N THR A 192 -2.35 11.11 12.40
CA THR A 192 -2.06 11.74 13.71
C THR A 192 -2.91 11.23 14.88
N GLN A 193 -3.41 10.00 14.79
CA GLN A 193 -4.18 9.31 15.85
C GLN A 193 -3.31 8.36 16.69
N LEU A 194 -2.07 8.14 16.26
CA LEU A 194 -1.02 7.41 16.98
C LEU A 194 0.31 8.14 16.76
N ASP A 195 1.28 7.97 17.65
CA ASP A 195 2.61 8.52 17.44
C ASP A 195 3.45 7.58 16.56
N TYR A 196 4.25 8.15 15.64
CA TYR A 196 5.13 7.37 14.76
C TYR A 196 6.16 6.55 15.55
N THR A 197 6.57 6.99 16.73
CA THR A 197 7.44 6.23 17.63
C THR A 197 6.87 4.84 17.93
N VAL A 198 5.56 4.73 18.15
CA VAL A 198 4.87 3.45 18.38
C VAL A 198 4.88 2.60 17.11
N ALA A 199 4.53 3.19 15.97
CA ALA A 199 4.51 2.48 14.69
C ALA A 199 5.90 1.95 14.30
N LEU A 200 6.97 2.72 14.57
CA LEU A 200 8.34 2.30 14.36
C LEU A 200 8.76 1.21 15.36
N LYS A 201 8.46 1.35 16.65
CA LYS A 201 8.68 0.27 17.65
C LYS A 201 8.01 -1.05 17.26
N MET A 202 6.81 -0.99 16.68
CA MET A 202 6.09 -2.15 16.17
C MET A 202 6.83 -2.87 15.03
N THR A 203 7.78 -2.21 14.35
CA THR A 203 8.59 -2.86 13.31
C THR A 203 9.81 -3.60 13.86
N LEU A 204 10.24 -3.34 15.11
CA LEU A 204 11.46 -3.92 15.70
C LEU A 204 11.48 -5.45 15.78
N TYR A 205 10.31 -6.10 15.74
CA TYR A 205 10.23 -7.57 15.74
C TYR A 205 10.50 -8.19 14.36
N LEU A 206 10.50 -7.39 13.28
CA LEU A 206 10.48 -7.93 11.91
C LEU A 206 11.75 -8.72 11.58
N ASN A 207 12.87 -8.47 12.24
CA ASN A 207 14.07 -9.30 12.14
C ASN A 207 13.85 -10.78 12.53
N LYS A 208 12.73 -11.11 13.21
CA LYS A 208 12.30 -12.47 13.56
C LYS A 208 11.10 -12.95 12.72
N GLU A 209 10.54 -12.11 11.85
CA GLU A 209 9.37 -12.42 11.04
C GLU A 209 9.75 -13.20 9.78
N GLN A 210 9.06 -14.32 9.58
CA GLN A 210 9.33 -15.26 8.47
C GLN A 210 8.17 -15.33 7.48
N SER A 211 7.11 -14.53 7.66
CA SER A 211 6.00 -14.47 6.71
C SER A 211 6.12 -13.26 5.78
N ALA A 212 5.80 -13.46 4.49
CA ALA A 212 5.93 -12.40 3.49
C ALA A 212 4.95 -11.23 3.71
N THR A 213 3.77 -11.50 4.25
CA THR A 213 2.68 -10.53 4.30
C THR A 213 2.95 -9.36 5.26
N PRO A 214 3.38 -9.57 6.53
CA PRO A 214 3.79 -8.50 7.42
C PRO A 214 4.97 -7.69 6.85
N TRP A 215 5.98 -8.36 6.30
CA TRP A 215 7.12 -7.71 5.64
C TRP A 215 6.71 -6.85 4.45
N ARG A 216 5.75 -7.30 3.63
CA ARG A 216 5.24 -6.52 2.50
C ARG A 216 4.57 -5.23 2.96
N VAL A 217 3.81 -5.27 4.05
CA VAL A 217 3.18 -4.07 4.63
C VAL A 217 4.24 -3.14 5.19
N ALA A 218 5.13 -3.65 6.05
CA ALA A 218 6.19 -2.85 6.65
C ALA A 218 7.09 -2.20 5.58
N ALA A 219 7.59 -2.98 4.62
CA ALA A 219 8.43 -2.49 3.53
C ALA A 219 7.73 -1.41 2.69
N ALA A 220 6.42 -1.52 2.47
CA ALA A 220 5.67 -0.47 1.78
C ALA A 220 5.64 0.82 2.61
N LYS A 221 5.22 0.76 3.88
CA LYS A 221 5.13 1.94 4.76
C LYS A 221 6.49 2.60 4.99
N LEU A 222 7.55 1.79 5.17
CA LEU A 222 8.91 2.29 5.37
C LEU A 222 9.43 3.02 4.11
N ARG A 223 9.14 2.51 2.90
CA ARG A 223 9.49 3.21 1.66
C ARG A 223 8.67 4.47 1.43
N ASP A 224 7.40 4.47 1.82
CA ASP A 224 6.56 5.67 1.72
C ASP A 224 7.14 6.79 2.60
N ILE A 225 7.58 6.48 3.81
CA ILE A 225 8.29 7.41 4.69
C ILE A 225 9.64 7.83 4.10
N ASP A 226 10.44 6.88 3.58
CA ASP A 226 11.71 7.19 2.91
C ASP A 226 11.54 8.21 1.78
N ALA A 227 10.48 8.06 0.97
CA ALA A 227 10.16 8.98 -0.12
C ALA A 227 9.80 10.40 0.38
N LEU A 228 9.09 10.51 1.51
CA LEU A 228 8.74 11.80 2.13
C LEU A 228 9.96 12.50 2.75
N LEU A 229 10.95 11.72 3.23
CA LEU A 229 12.17 12.21 3.84
C LEU A 229 13.28 12.56 2.82
N LEU A 230 13.06 12.39 1.51
CA LEU A 230 14.09 12.61 0.48
C LEU A 230 14.77 14.00 0.53
N SER A 231 14.06 15.02 1.03
CA SER A 231 14.56 16.40 1.14
C SER A 231 14.88 16.82 2.58
N THR A 232 15.01 15.86 3.51
CA THR A 232 15.34 16.11 4.92
C THR A 232 16.72 15.54 5.26
N ASP A 233 17.33 16.09 6.31
CA ASP A 233 18.61 15.65 6.88
C ASP A 233 18.50 14.36 7.72
N ILE A 234 17.26 13.92 8.01
CA ILE A 234 16.97 12.71 8.79
C ILE A 234 17.10 11.43 7.95
N LEU A 235 16.95 11.52 6.62
CA LEU A 235 16.95 10.38 5.71
C LEU A 235 18.12 9.40 5.91
N PRO A 236 19.40 9.83 6.09
CA PRO A 236 20.50 8.90 6.27
C PRO A 236 20.34 8.03 7.52
N LYS A 237 19.90 8.61 8.64
CA LYS A 237 19.64 7.91 9.91
C LYS A 237 18.43 6.98 9.78
N TYR A 238 17.38 7.44 9.11
CA TYR A 238 16.20 6.61 8.84
C TYR A 238 16.54 5.38 7.98
N ARG A 239 17.37 5.54 6.95
CA ARG A 239 17.83 4.40 6.14
C ARG A 239 18.76 3.46 6.92
N GLU A 240 19.59 3.98 7.84
CA GLU A 240 20.42 3.14 8.73
C GLU A 240 19.55 2.24 9.59
N TYR A 241 18.50 2.79 10.21
CA TYR A 241 17.52 2.02 10.96
C TYR A 241 16.90 0.87 10.14
N ILE A 242 16.50 1.13 8.89
CA ILE A 242 15.93 0.08 8.03
C ILE A 242 17.00 -0.96 7.63
N ARG A 243 18.25 -0.53 7.40
CA ARG A 243 19.36 -1.45 7.12
C ARG A 243 19.55 -2.43 8.28
N GLU A 244 19.63 -1.94 9.51
CA GLU A 244 19.72 -2.79 10.71
C GLU A 244 18.54 -3.75 10.83
N LEU A 245 17.33 -3.28 10.50
CA LEU A 245 16.11 -4.09 10.60
C LEU A 245 16.07 -5.24 9.58
N VAL A 246 16.56 -5.00 8.36
CA VAL A 246 16.49 -5.94 7.23
C VAL A 246 17.72 -6.84 7.11
N ASP A 247 18.81 -6.53 7.81
CA ASP A 247 20.10 -7.23 7.74
C ASP A 247 19.99 -8.74 7.98
N THR A 248 19.45 -9.17 9.13
CA THR A 248 19.29 -10.61 9.41
C THR A 248 18.37 -11.31 8.38
N PRO A 249 17.16 -10.79 8.08
CA PRO A 249 16.33 -11.35 7.01
C PRO A 249 16.99 -11.42 5.63
N TYR A 250 17.85 -10.45 5.29
CA TYR A 250 18.59 -10.43 4.03
C TYR A 250 19.49 -11.65 3.89
N HIS A 251 20.24 -11.95 4.96
CA HIS A 251 21.11 -13.12 5.04
C HIS A 251 20.34 -14.44 4.96
N ASP A 252 19.11 -14.48 5.49
CA ASP A 252 18.27 -15.68 5.47
C ASP A 252 17.70 -16.01 4.08
N VAL A 253 17.27 -15.01 3.30
CA VAL A 253 16.53 -15.26 2.04
C VAL A 253 17.43 -15.58 0.83
N THR A 254 18.64 -15.00 0.78
CA THR A 254 19.63 -15.10 -0.32
C THR A 254 19.09 -14.71 -1.71
N TRP A 255 19.99 -14.56 -2.70
CA TRP A 255 19.63 -14.33 -4.12
C TRP A 255 19.36 -15.60 -4.92
N SER A 256 19.52 -16.79 -4.32
CA SER A 256 19.27 -18.07 -5.00
C SER A 256 17.83 -18.52 -4.75
N VAL A 257 17.08 -18.77 -5.83
CA VAL A 257 15.71 -19.27 -5.73
C VAL A 257 15.70 -20.77 -5.99
N SER A 258 15.20 -21.56 -5.04
CA SER A 258 15.09 -23.02 -5.16
C SER A 258 13.80 -23.43 -5.87
N GLU A 259 13.82 -24.55 -6.60
CA GLU A 259 12.64 -25.06 -7.31
C GLU A 259 11.58 -25.66 -6.38
N ILE A 260 11.98 -26.12 -5.18
CA ILE A 260 11.10 -26.78 -4.21
C ILE A 260 10.59 -25.83 -3.10
N GLU A 261 10.80 -24.54 -3.27
CA GLU A 261 10.47 -23.54 -2.26
C GLU A 261 8.98 -23.14 -2.30
N ASP A 262 8.38 -22.96 -1.13
CA ASP A 262 6.99 -22.52 -1.03
C ASP A 262 6.82 -21.05 -1.48
N HIS A 263 5.59 -20.72 -1.86
CA HIS A 263 5.28 -19.43 -2.44
C HIS A 263 5.35 -18.26 -1.45
N ASP A 264 5.16 -18.48 -0.14
CA ASP A 264 5.32 -17.40 0.85
C ASP A 264 6.80 -17.04 1.00
N THR A 265 7.69 -18.03 1.11
CA THR A 265 9.14 -17.78 1.21
C THR A 265 9.69 -17.04 -0.03
N ARG A 266 9.23 -17.38 -1.24
CA ARG A 266 9.60 -16.65 -2.48
C ARG A 266 9.13 -15.19 -2.45
N ARG A 267 7.94 -14.92 -1.91
CA ARG A 267 7.43 -13.55 -1.74
C ARG A 267 8.18 -12.80 -0.66
N LEU A 268 8.53 -13.46 0.45
CA LEU A 268 9.36 -12.89 1.51
C LEU A 268 10.70 -12.45 0.94
N ARG A 269 11.42 -13.34 0.24
CA ARG A 269 12.68 -13.01 -0.45
C ARG A 269 12.53 -11.76 -1.29
N THR A 270 11.51 -11.70 -2.13
CA THR A 270 11.29 -10.55 -3.02
C THR A 270 11.08 -9.26 -2.23
N ALA A 271 10.35 -9.29 -1.10
CA ALA A 271 10.14 -8.12 -0.26
C ALA A 271 11.44 -7.66 0.41
N ILE A 272 12.20 -8.59 1.00
CA ILE A 272 13.46 -8.33 1.71
C ILE A 272 14.52 -7.78 0.77
N LEU A 273 14.84 -8.49 -0.32
CA LEU A 273 15.89 -8.08 -1.27
C LEU A 273 15.61 -6.68 -1.85
N ARG A 274 14.35 -6.39 -2.18
CA ARG A 274 13.98 -5.07 -2.70
C ARG A 274 14.11 -3.96 -1.66
N LEU A 275 13.76 -4.24 -0.40
CA LEU A 275 13.87 -3.26 0.68
C LEU A 275 15.35 -3.00 0.99
N ALA A 276 16.14 -4.05 1.21
CA ALA A 276 17.57 -3.97 1.50
C ALA A 276 18.31 -3.14 0.44
N CYS A 277 18.10 -3.44 -0.84
CA CYS A 277 18.74 -2.68 -1.91
C CYS A 277 18.17 -1.25 -2.05
N ALA A 278 16.88 -1.01 -1.76
CA ALA A 278 16.31 0.35 -1.77
C ALA A 278 16.96 1.28 -0.74
N VAL A 279 17.26 0.75 0.45
CA VAL A 279 17.88 1.52 1.54
C VAL A 279 19.40 1.49 1.50
N GLY A 280 20.00 0.93 0.44
CA GLY A 280 21.44 0.92 0.23
C GLY A 280 22.20 -0.02 1.15
N HIS A 281 21.63 -1.18 1.49
CA HIS A 281 22.37 -2.24 2.18
C HIS A 281 23.56 -2.69 1.32
N THR A 282 24.78 -2.57 1.84
CA THR A 282 26.02 -2.74 1.07
C THR A 282 26.10 -4.10 0.38
N GLU A 283 25.94 -5.20 1.13
CA GLU A 283 26.03 -6.55 0.55
C GLU A 283 24.93 -6.81 -0.49
N CYS A 284 23.71 -6.31 -0.28
CA CYS A 284 22.62 -6.39 -1.28
C CYS A 284 23.03 -5.74 -2.59
N LEU A 285 23.64 -4.55 -2.52
CA LEU A 285 24.08 -3.81 -3.70
C LEU A 285 25.26 -4.49 -4.40
N GLU A 286 26.22 -5.02 -3.64
CA GLU A 286 27.35 -5.77 -4.20
C GLU A 286 26.90 -7.06 -4.89
N ASP A 287 26.04 -7.84 -4.23
CA ASP A 287 25.50 -9.09 -4.77
C ASP A 287 24.64 -8.84 -6.01
N VAL A 288 23.71 -7.87 -5.95
CA VAL A 288 22.86 -7.56 -7.11
C VAL A 288 23.68 -7.00 -8.27
N GLY A 289 24.72 -6.22 -7.98
CA GLY A 289 25.67 -5.71 -8.97
C GLY A 289 26.44 -6.83 -9.67
N ALA A 290 26.92 -7.81 -8.90
CA ALA A 290 27.61 -8.98 -9.45
C ALA A 290 26.69 -9.83 -10.35
N ILE A 291 25.47 -10.11 -9.88
CA ILE A 291 24.46 -10.88 -10.65
C ILE A 291 24.10 -10.13 -11.94
N PHE A 292 23.85 -8.82 -11.83
CA PHE A 292 23.51 -7.97 -12.97
C PHE A 292 24.64 -7.93 -13.99
N ASN A 293 25.88 -7.68 -13.56
CA ASN A 293 27.05 -7.61 -14.44
C ASN A 293 27.25 -8.93 -15.20
N LYS A 294 27.14 -10.07 -14.51
CA LYS A 294 27.24 -11.39 -15.14
C LYS A 294 26.17 -11.58 -16.24
N TRP A 295 24.94 -11.13 -16.00
CA TRP A 295 23.85 -11.27 -16.97
C TRP A 295 23.95 -10.28 -18.14
N ILE A 296 24.34 -9.03 -17.88
CA ILE A 296 24.37 -7.99 -18.92
C ILE A 296 25.58 -8.14 -19.85
N SER A 297 26.73 -8.62 -19.34
CA SER A 297 27.96 -8.73 -20.12
C SER A 297 27.99 -9.94 -21.08
N ASP A 298 27.23 -10.98 -20.79
CA ASP A 298 27.19 -12.20 -21.62
C ASP A 298 25.88 -12.26 -22.43
N PRO A 299 25.93 -12.19 -23.77
CA PRO A 299 24.76 -12.32 -24.63
C PRO A 299 24.04 -13.69 -24.51
N LYS A 300 24.73 -14.71 -24.01
CA LYS A 300 24.21 -16.06 -23.82
C LYS A 300 23.78 -16.35 -22.37
N ALA A 301 23.97 -15.40 -21.45
CA ALA A 301 23.59 -15.61 -20.07
C ALA A 301 22.07 -15.81 -19.94
N SER A 302 21.70 -16.85 -19.20
CA SER A 302 20.31 -17.04 -18.78
C SER A 302 19.83 -15.84 -17.97
N ARG A 303 18.55 -15.49 -18.16
CA ARG A 303 17.91 -14.41 -17.38
C ARG A 303 17.92 -14.77 -15.89
N PRO A 304 18.01 -13.78 -14.98
CA PRO A 304 17.77 -14.01 -13.57
C PRO A 304 16.40 -14.64 -13.34
N HIS A 305 16.27 -15.38 -12.24
CA HIS A 305 15.03 -16.07 -11.90
C HIS A 305 13.83 -15.07 -11.84
N PRO A 306 12.64 -15.42 -12.38
CA PRO A 306 11.50 -14.49 -12.49
C PRO A 306 11.13 -13.70 -11.22
N ASP A 307 11.23 -14.31 -10.04
CA ASP A 307 10.90 -13.65 -8.76
C ASP A 307 11.85 -12.51 -8.38
N ILE A 308 13.14 -12.64 -8.72
CA ILE A 308 14.18 -11.66 -8.35
C ILE A 308 14.57 -10.77 -9.51
N LYS A 309 14.24 -11.15 -10.75
CA LYS A 309 14.70 -10.50 -11.98
C LYS A 309 14.42 -9.01 -12.02
N SER A 310 13.24 -8.57 -11.62
CA SER A 310 12.90 -7.14 -11.59
C SER A 310 13.71 -6.36 -10.56
N ALA A 311 14.13 -6.97 -9.45
CA ALA A 311 15.06 -6.38 -8.49
C ALA A 311 16.49 -6.34 -9.05
N VAL A 312 16.93 -7.44 -9.68
CA VAL A 312 18.24 -7.52 -10.34
C VAL A 312 18.40 -6.45 -11.41
N TYR A 313 17.40 -6.28 -12.28
CA TYR A 313 17.46 -5.29 -13.35
C TYR A 313 17.48 -3.87 -12.82
N TYR A 314 16.58 -3.52 -11.90
CA TYR A 314 16.48 -2.16 -11.38
C TYR A 314 17.70 -1.78 -10.51
N TYR A 315 18.00 -2.57 -9.48
CA TYR A 315 19.08 -2.24 -8.54
C TYR A 315 20.46 -2.53 -9.12
N GLY A 316 20.61 -3.51 -10.00
CA GLY A 316 21.83 -3.71 -10.77
C GLY A 316 22.14 -2.50 -11.67
N MET A 317 21.15 -2.03 -12.45
CA MET A 317 21.31 -0.81 -13.25
C MET A 317 21.56 0.42 -12.38
N SER A 318 20.92 0.51 -11.22
CA SER A 318 21.10 1.63 -10.28
C SER A 318 22.47 1.64 -9.60
N HIS A 319 23.06 0.48 -9.32
CA HIS A 319 24.30 0.38 -8.57
C HIS A 319 25.54 0.41 -9.46
N VAL A 320 25.57 -0.43 -10.50
CA VAL A 320 26.75 -0.62 -11.36
C VAL A 320 26.54 -0.17 -12.81
N GLY A 321 25.29 0.09 -13.20
CA GLY A 321 24.94 0.43 -14.59
C GLY A 321 25.53 1.76 -15.05
N LYS A 322 26.27 1.72 -16.16
CA LYS A 322 26.74 2.89 -16.90
C LYS A 322 26.12 2.91 -18.29
N GLU A 323 26.58 3.82 -19.14
CA GLU A 323 26.08 3.96 -20.50
C GLU A 323 26.19 2.65 -21.32
N ALA A 324 27.26 1.88 -21.16
CA ALA A 324 27.46 0.62 -21.89
C ALA A 324 26.42 -0.45 -21.51
N GLU A 325 26.21 -0.67 -20.21
CA GLU A 325 25.22 -1.63 -19.69
C GLU A 325 23.79 -1.16 -20.02
N TRP A 326 23.54 0.15 -19.93
CA TRP A 326 22.26 0.74 -20.30
C TRP A 326 21.94 0.54 -21.79
N ASN A 327 22.88 0.84 -22.68
CA ASN A 327 22.70 0.63 -24.12
C ASN A 327 22.51 -0.86 -24.45
N THR A 328 23.21 -1.76 -23.75
CA THR A 328 23.05 -3.21 -23.90
C THR A 328 21.65 -3.66 -23.46
N MET A 329 21.16 -3.20 -22.31
CA MET A 329 19.81 -3.51 -21.84
C MET A 329 18.75 -2.89 -22.77
N PHE A 330 19.00 -1.70 -23.32
CA PHE A 330 18.10 -1.03 -24.26
C PHE A 330 17.98 -1.79 -25.59
N GLN A 331 19.09 -2.37 -26.07
CA GLN A 331 19.06 -3.27 -27.22
C GLN A 331 18.20 -4.50 -26.92
N ARG A 332 18.42 -5.17 -25.77
CA ARG A 332 17.60 -6.30 -25.33
C ARG A 332 16.11 -5.93 -25.23
N PHE A 333 15.79 -4.76 -24.67
CA PHE A 333 14.42 -4.22 -24.61
C PHE A 333 13.79 -4.01 -25.99
N SER A 334 14.58 -3.52 -26.96
CA SER A 334 14.11 -3.23 -28.31
C SER A 334 13.83 -4.50 -29.10
N GLU A 335 14.64 -5.54 -28.88
CA GLU A 335 14.54 -6.86 -29.53
C GLU A 335 13.54 -7.80 -28.83
N GLU A 336 13.13 -7.50 -27.58
CA GLU A 336 12.26 -8.36 -26.79
C GLU A 336 10.83 -8.46 -27.34
N THR A 337 10.30 -9.69 -27.32
CA THR A 337 8.98 -10.05 -27.84
C THR A 337 7.99 -10.44 -26.74
N ASP A 338 8.46 -10.94 -25.59
CA ASP A 338 7.63 -11.19 -24.41
C ASP A 338 7.23 -9.85 -23.77
N PRO A 339 5.92 -9.50 -23.75
CA PRO A 339 5.46 -8.24 -23.17
C PRO A 339 5.83 -8.08 -21.69
N LYS A 340 5.86 -9.17 -20.92
CA LYS A 340 6.20 -9.13 -19.50
C LYS A 340 7.69 -8.84 -19.30
N GLU A 341 8.55 -9.54 -20.04
CA GLU A 341 9.99 -9.27 -20.03
C GLU A 341 10.31 -7.85 -20.48
N LYS A 342 9.64 -7.37 -21.52
CA LYS A 342 9.83 -6.03 -22.05
C LYS A 342 9.54 -4.96 -20.99
N LEU A 343 8.49 -5.16 -20.17
CA LEU A 343 8.18 -4.29 -19.04
C LEU A 343 9.23 -4.37 -17.92
N ASP A 344 9.75 -5.56 -17.62
CA ASP A 344 10.81 -5.74 -16.63
C ASP A 344 12.11 -5.02 -17.06
N LEU A 345 12.48 -5.12 -18.34
CA LEU A 345 13.64 -4.42 -18.92
C LEU A 345 13.43 -2.90 -18.90
N LEU A 346 12.22 -2.41 -19.24
CA LEU A 346 11.86 -1.00 -19.15
C LEU A 346 12.03 -0.47 -17.72
N HIS A 347 11.55 -1.20 -16.72
CA HIS A 347 11.77 -0.84 -15.33
C HIS A 347 13.27 -0.87 -14.98
N GLY A 348 14.03 -1.85 -15.46
CA GLY A 348 15.48 -1.92 -15.31
C GLY A 348 16.20 -0.67 -15.83
N LEU A 349 15.89 -0.25 -17.06
CA LEU A 349 16.46 0.94 -17.70
C LEU A 349 16.21 2.23 -16.91
N ALA A 350 15.07 2.32 -16.22
CA ALA A 350 14.73 3.46 -15.36
C ALA A 350 15.57 3.52 -14.07
N GLY A 351 16.26 2.43 -13.69
CA GLY A 351 17.08 2.39 -12.48
C GLY A 351 18.39 3.19 -12.56
N VAL A 352 18.83 3.57 -13.77
CA VAL A 352 20.15 4.20 -13.98
C VAL A 352 20.33 5.52 -13.23
N GLN A 353 21.51 5.74 -12.65
CA GLN A 353 21.83 6.95 -11.89
C GLN A 353 22.49 8.02 -12.79
N SER A 354 21.86 8.33 -13.93
CA SER A 354 22.37 9.30 -14.91
C SER A 354 21.25 10.17 -15.48
N THR A 355 21.30 11.47 -15.18
CA THR A 355 20.35 12.48 -15.68
C THR A 355 20.25 12.47 -17.21
N TRP A 356 21.39 12.33 -17.90
CA TRP A 356 21.41 12.31 -19.36
C TRP A 356 20.73 11.06 -19.93
N LEU A 357 21.01 9.87 -19.39
CA LEU A 357 20.37 8.62 -19.84
C LEU A 357 18.87 8.62 -19.54
N LEU A 358 18.45 9.12 -18.38
CA LEU A 358 17.03 9.23 -18.05
C LEU A 358 16.32 10.22 -18.98
N ASN A 359 16.92 11.37 -19.30
CA ASN A 359 16.36 12.29 -20.31
C ASN A 359 16.28 11.68 -21.71
N LYS A 360 17.31 10.94 -22.13
CA LYS A 360 17.27 10.14 -23.37
C LYS A 360 16.10 9.15 -23.32
N PHE A 361 15.88 8.51 -22.18
CA PHE A 361 14.81 7.53 -22.01
C PHE A 361 13.41 8.16 -22.05
N ILE A 362 13.23 9.39 -21.53
CA ILE A 362 11.99 10.16 -21.68
C ILE A 362 11.67 10.39 -23.17
N GLY A 363 12.67 10.74 -23.98
CA GLY A 363 12.50 10.88 -25.43
C GLY A 363 12.09 9.58 -26.11
N ILE A 364 12.69 8.45 -25.70
CA ILE A 364 12.33 7.11 -26.18
C ILE A 364 10.91 6.71 -25.75
N ALA A 365 10.46 7.11 -24.55
CA ALA A 365 9.15 6.75 -24.00
C ALA A 365 7.98 7.24 -24.86
N VAL A 366 8.18 8.32 -25.62
CA VAL A 366 7.16 8.92 -26.47
C VAL A 366 7.34 8.59 -27.95
N ASP A 367 8.42 7.90 -28.31
CA ASP A 367 8.69 7.42 -29.67
C ASP A 367 8.04 6.06 -29.91
N GLU A 368 7.03 6.02 -30.80
CA GLU A 368 6.27 4.82 -31.14
C GLU A 368 7.10 3.72 -31.79
N LYS A 369 8.30 4.05 -32.30
CA LYS A 369 9.25 3.06 -32.81
C LYS A 369 9.71 2.10 -31.71
N TYR A 370 9.82 2.59 -30.48
CA TYR A 370 10.39 1.83 -29.36
C TYR A 370 9.34 1.47 -28.30
N VAL A 371 8.43 2.40 -27.99
CA VAL A 371 7.42 2.26 -26.95
C VAL A 371 6.04 2.45 -27.55
N ARG A 372 5.16 1.45 -27.40
CA ARG A 372 3.78 1.54 -27.92
C ARG A 372 3.05 2.70 -27.24
N SER A 373 2.17 3.37 -27.97
CA SER A 373 1.43 4.54 -27.47
C SER A 373 0.73 4.30 -26.12
N GLN A 374 0.20 3.10 -25.89
CA GLN A 374 -0.46 2.69 -24.63
C GLN A 374 0.49 2.51 -23.44
N ASP A 375 1.79 2.30 -23.70
CA ASP A 375 2.82 2.02 -22.67
C ASP A 375 3.60 3.29 -22.27
N THR A 376 3.45 4.39 -23.02
CA THR A 376 4.15 5.66 -22.80
C THR A 376 4.02 6.16 -21.36
N PHE A 377 2.81 6.17 -20.79
CA PHE A 377 2.59 6.64 -19.42
C PHE A 377 3.23 5.72 -18.39
N GLY A 378 3.19 4.40 -18.61
CA GLY A 378 3.88 3.43 -17.75
C GLY A 378 5.40 3.66 -17.75
N CYS A 379 5.97 3.96 -18.92
CA CYS A 379 7.38 4.30 -19.08
C CYS A 379 7.77 5.60 -18.35
N LEU A 380 7.00 6.68 -18.56
CA LEU A 380 7.24 7.95 -17.87
C LEU A 380 7.13 7.80 -16.34
N LEU A 381 6.16 7.01 -15.85
CA LEU A 381 6.00 6.74 -14.43
C LEU A 381 7.12 5.84 -13.87
N ALA A 382 7.67 4.92 -14.66
CA ALA A 382 8.84 4.14 -14.28
C ALA A 382 10.06 5.04 -14.07
N ILE A 383 10.31 5.97 -14.98
CA ILE A 383 11.37 6.98 -14.87
C ILE A 383 11.12 7.89 -13.67
N ALA A 384 9.88 8.33 -13.46
CA ALA A 384 9.52 9.23 -12.36
C ALA A 384 9.63 8.58 -10.96
N ARG A 385 9.68 7.25 -10.86
CA ARG A 385 9.95 6.54 -9.59
C ARG A 385 11.42 6.59 -9.19
N ASN A 386 12.33 6.85 -10.13
CA ASN A 386 13.73 7.13 -9.82
C ASN A 386 13.82 8.56 -9.26
N PRO A 387 14.40 8.79 -8.07
CA PRO A 387 14.52 10.14 -7.48
C PRO A 387 15.20 11.18 -8.39
N ILE A 388 16.15 10.75 -9.23
CA ILE A 388 16.80 11.61 -10.24
C ILE A 388 15.85 11.87 -11.42
N GLY A 389 15.03 10.87 -11.78
CA GLY A 389 14.08 10.93 -12.89
C GLY A 389 12.81 11.72 -12.59
N THR A 390 12.35 11.77 -11.33
CA THR A 390 11.14 12.51 -10.93
C THR A 390 11.11 13.95 -11.42
N PRO A 391 12.12 14.81 -11.14
CA PRO A 391 12.13 16.18 -11.64
C PRO A 391 12.19 16.25 -13.17
N LEU A 392 12.93 15.35 -13.83
CA LEU A 392 13.08 15.35 -15.29
C LEU A 392 11.76 15.07 -16.00
N VAL A 393 11.03 14.04 -15.53
CA VAL A 393 9.71 13.71 -16.09
C VAL A 393 8.72 14.83 -15.80
N TRP A 394 8.76 15.41 -14.60
CA TRP A 394 7.88 16.52 -14.25
C TRP A 394 8.08 17.73 -15.15
N ASP A 395 9.34 18.14 -15.36
CA ASP A 395 9.69 19.26 -16.25
C ASP A 395 9.25 18.98 -17.68
N TRP A 396 9.60 17.79 -18.21
CA TRP A 396 9.24 17.39 -19.56
C TRP A 396 7.72 17.37 -19.78
N VAL A 397 6.95 16.83 -18.83
CA VAL A 397 5.47 16.80 -18.91
C VAL A 397 4.89 18.22 -18.90
N ARG A 398 5.43 19.14 -18.10
CA ARG A 398 4.96 20.54 -18.07
C ARG A 398 5.21 21.26 -19.38
N GLU A 399 6.38 21.02 -19.98
CA GLU A 399 6.79 21.61 -21.26
C GLU A 399 6.02 21.02 -22.44
N ASN A 400 5.70 19.73 -22.40
CA ASN A 400 5.10 18.97 -23.50
C ASN A 400 3.61 18.64 -23.27
N TRP A 401 2.94 19.29 -22.31
CA TRP A 401 1.55 18.97 -21.97
C TRP A 401 0.59 19.04 -23.17
N GLN A 402 0.71 20.07 -24.00
CA GLN A 402 -0.13 20.22 -25.20
C GLN A 402 0.09 19.09 -26.21
N LEU A 403 1.33 18.59 -26.35
CA LEU A 403 1.63 17.43 -27.19
C LEU A 403 0.90 16.18 -26.68
N LEU A 404 0.94 15.94 -25.37
CA LEU A 404 0.24 14.83 -24.73
C LEU A 404 -1.28 14.95 -24.90
N VAL A 405 -1.85 16.14 -24.67
CA VAL A 405 -3.28 16.38 -24.85
C VAL A 405 -3.70 16.18 -26.30
N LYS A 406 -2.91 16.63 -27.28
CA LYS A 406 -3.21 16.43 -28.69
C LYS A 406 -3.19 14.94 -29.08
N ARG A 407 -2.30 14.15 -28.49
CA ARG A 407 -2.12 12.73 -28.80
C ARG A 407 -3.17 11.83 -28.13
N TYR A 408 -3.50 12.07 -26.86
CA TYR A 408 -4.34 11.17 -26.05
C TYR A 408 -5.72 11.74 -25.73
N THR A 409 -5.91 13.06 -25.86
CA THR A 409 -7.10 13.80 -25.41
C THR A 409 -7.24 13.86 -23.88
N LEU A 410 -7.97 14.88 -23.39
CA LEU A 410 -8.26 15.03 -21.95
C LEU A 410 -9.22 13.97 -21.40
N ASN A 411 -9.85 13.16 -22.26
CA ASN A 411 -10.73 12.08 -21.84
C ASN A 411 -9.97 10.78 -21.53
N ASP A 412 -8.68 10.71 -21.86
CA ASP A 412 -7.84 9.57 -21.51
C ASP A 412 -7.55 9.55 -19.99
N ARG A 413 -7.95 8.45 -19.36
CA ARG A 413 -7.81 8.26 -17.92
C ARG A 413 -6.34 8.10 -17.48
N TYR A 414 -5.49 7.51 -18.32
CA TYR A 414 -4.07 7.34 -18.02
C TYR A 414 -3.31 8.66 -18.09
N LEU A 415 -3.65 9.53 -19.06
CA LEU A 415 -3.15 10.91 -19.07
C LEU A 415 -3.58 11.65 -17.79
N GLY A 416 -4.84 11.48 -17.37
CA GLY A 416 -5.35 12.04 -16.12
C GLY A 416 -4.62 11.57 -14.86
N GLN A 417 -4.09 10.34 -14.87
CA GLN A 417 -3.32 9.75 -13.76
C GLN A 417 -1.83 10.09 -13.77
N LEU A 418 -1.30 10.59 -14.89
CA LEU A 418 0.13 10.85 -15.05
C LEU A 418 0.66 11.84 -14.01
N VAL A 419 0.01 13.00 -13.85
CA VAL A 419 0.46 14.04 -12.92
C VAL A 419 0.44 13.57 -11.45
N PRO A 420 -0.64 12.98 -10.91
CA PRO A 420 -0.60 12.41 -9.57
C PRO A 420 0.49 11.35 -9.40
N GLY A 421 0.74 10.51 -10.42
CA GLY A 421 1.77 9.48 -10.35
C GLY A 421 3.20 10.04 -10.28
N ILE A 422 3.47 11.17 -10.95
CA ILE A 422 4.77 11.86 -10.90
C ILE A 422 4.94 12.61 -9.57
N THR A 423 3.88 13.27 -9.11
CA THR A 423 3.94 14.24 -8.00
C THR A 423 3.68 13.63 -6.62
N GLN A 424 3.42 12.32 -6.53
CA GLN A 424 3.04 11.64 -5.28
C GLN A 424 4.03 11.79 -4.12
N SER A 425 5.33 11.98 -4.39
CA SER A 425 6.39 12.15 -3.39
C SER A 425 6.72 13.60 -3.08
N PHE A 426 6.07 14.57 -3.75
CA PHE A 426 6.33 15.98 -3.49
C PHE A 426 5.88 16.34 -2.08
N ALA A 427 6.76 17.00 -1.33
CA ALA A 427 6.54 17.34 0.08
C ALA A 427 7.04 18.75 0.44
N THR A 428 7.14 19.66 -0.54
CA THR A 428 7.58 21.05 -0.31
C THR A 428 6.60 22.07 -0.88
N GLU A 429 6.52 23.24 -0.23
CA GLU A 429 5.63 24.33 -0.67
C GLU A 429 5.96 24.78 -2.11
N ALA A 430 7.25 24.85 -2.47
CA ALA A 430 7.68 25.16 -3.83
C ALA A 430 7.06 24.21 -4.86
N LYS A 431 7.06 22.89 -4.58
CA LYS A 431 6.47 21.89 -5.48
C LYS A 431 4.94 21.95 -5.52
N LEU A 432 4.29 22.29 -4.40
CA LEU A 432 2.84 22.54 -4.38
C LEU A 432 2.48 23.75 -5.25
N GLN A 433 3.24 24.84 -5.17
CA GLN A 433 3.01 26.03 -5.99
C GLN A 433 3.27 25.77 -7.48
N GLU A 434 4.32 25.02 -7.82
CA GLU A 434 4.55 24.57 -9.19
C GLU A 434 3.36 23.76 -9.75
N LEU A 435 2.76 22.89 -8.93
CA LEU A 435 1.61 22.07 -9.31
C LEU A 435 0.35 22.93 -9.52
N LYS A 436 0.09 23.87 -8.61
CA LYS A 436 -1.02 24.85 -8.73
C LYS A 436 -0.89 25.67 -10.00
N ALA A 437 0.28 26.26 -10.24
CA ALA A 437 0.55 27.05 -11.44
C ALA A 437 0.36 26.24 -12.74
N PHE A 438 0.76 24.96 -12.74
CA PHE A 438 0.52 24.08 -13.87
C PHE A 438 -0.97 23.83 -14.14
N PHE A 439 -1.77 23.64 -13.09
CA PHE A 439 -3.22 23.46 -13.23
C PHE A 439 -3.95 24.74 -13.62
N GLU A 440 -3.50 25.91 -13.14
CA GLU A 440 -4.01 27.21 -13.56
C GLU A 440 -3.69 27.50 -15.03
N LYS A 441 -2.49 27.13 -15.49
CA LYS A 441 -2.09 27.27 -16.91
C LYS A 441 -2.94 26.40 -17.84
N TYR A 442 -3.40 25.24 -17.37
CA TYR A 442 -4.20 24.29 -18.15
C TYR A 442 -5.47 23.88 -17.41
N PRO A 443 -6.47 24.77 -17.25
CA PRO A 443 -7.60 24.54 -16.35
C PRO A 443 -8.51 23.37 -16.76
N GLU A 444 -8.63 23.11 -18.07
CA GLU A 444 -9.39 21.97 -18.59
C GLU A 444 -8.69 20.64 -18.27
N ALA A 445 -9.36 19.82 -17.46
CA ALA A 445 -8.79 18.59 -16.91
C ALA A 445 -9.44 17.30 -17.43
N GLY A 446 -10.63 17.36 -18.03
CA GLY A 446 -11.37 16.19 -18.50
C GLY A 446 -11.43 15.05 -17.47
N ALA A 447 -11.04 13.84 -17.88
CA ALA A 447 -10.94 12.66 -17.01
C ALA A 447 -9.93 12.83 -15.85
N GLY A 448 -9.03 13.81 -15.93
CA GLY A 448 -8.06 14.19 -14.91
C GLY A 448 -8.60 15.04 -13.76
N LYS A 449 -9.82 15.59 -13.82
CA LYS A 449 -10.32 16.58 -12.83
C LYS A 449 -10.20 16.09 -11.38
N ALA A 450 -10.74 14.90 -11.09
CA ALA A 450 -10.66 14.31 -9.75
C ALA A 450 -9.22 13.97 -9.34
N TYR A 451 -8.41 13.51 -10.30
CA TYR A 451 -7.01 13.18 -10.07
C TYR A 451 -6.17 14.41 -9.69
N ARG A 452 -6.42 15.56 -10.31
CA ARG A 452 -5.74 16.82 -9.98
C ARG A 452 -6.08 17.33 -8.58
N ALA A 453 -7.35 17.26 -8.19
CA ALA A 453 -7.77 17.59 -6.82
C ALA A 453 -7.04 16.70 -5.81
N ARG A 454 -6.99 15.39 -6.07
CA ARG A 454 -6.25 14.44 -5.23
C ARG A 454 -4.75 14.73 -5.19
N ALA A 455 -4.13 15.12 -6.31
CA ALA A 455 -2.71 15.44 -6.34
C ALA A 455 -2.39 16.65 -5.44
N LEU A 456 -3.20 17.72 -5.48
CA LEU A 456 -3.05 18.87 -4.58
C LEU A 456 -3.21 18.46 -3.11
N GLU A 457 -4.20 17.64 -2.81
CA GLU A 457 -4.43 17.10 -1.47
C GLU A 457 -3.24 16.26 -0.99
N THR A 458 -2.76 15.33 -1.81
CA THR A 458 -1.59 14.48 -1.48
C THR A 458 -0.35 15.32 -1.20
N VAL A 459 0.01 16.27 -2.06
CA VAL A 459 1.20 17.10 -1.84
C VAL A 459 1.04 17.99 -0.61
N SER A 460 -0.15 18.54 -0.37
CA SER A 460 -0.42 19.33 0.84
C SER A 460 -0.29 18.47 2.11
N ASN A 461 -0.83 17.25 2.09
CA ASN A 461 -0.73 16.31 3.19
C ASN A 461 0.71 15.86 3.45
N ASN A 462 1.50 15.64 2.38
CA ASN A 462 2.92 15.32 2.50
C ASN A 462 3.70 16.45 3.20
N ILE A 463 3.44 17.72 2.85
CA ILE A 463 4.08 18.88 3.50
C ILE A 463 3.75 18.90 4.99
N LYS A 464 2.46 18.79 5.35
CA LYS A 464 2.02 18.74 6.75
C LYS A 464 2.68 17.57 7.48
N TRP A 465 2.70 16.40 6.83
CA TRP A 465 3.26 15.18 7.39
C TRP A 465 4.73 15.36 7.76
N VAL A 466 5.54 15.93 6.86
CA VAL A 466 6.96 16.20 7.09
C VAL A 466 7.13 17.16 8.27
N GLN A 467 6.34 18.23 8.33
CA GLN A 467 6.40 19.22 9.42
C GLN A 467 6.04 18.63 10.80
N MET A 468 5.07 17.71 10.86
CA MET A 468 4.57 17.17 12.12
C MET A 468 5.37 15.97 12.64
N ASN A 469 5.97 15.19 11.75
CA ASN A 469 6.50 13.86 12.08
C ASN A 469 8.02 13.72 11.97
N SER A 470 8.72 14.60 11.25
CA SER A 470 10.17 14.50 11.06
C SER A 470 10.93 14.41 12.39
N ASP A 471 10.72 15.39 13.29
CA ASP A 471 11.37 15.41 14.61
C ASP A 471 11.04 14.19 15.48
N LYS A 472 9.87 13.60 15.29
CA LYS A 472 9.44 12.41 16.04
C LYS A 472 10.08 11.13 15.52
N ILE A 473 10.38 11.09 14.22
CA ILE A 473 11.07 9.97 13.58
C ILE A 473 12.57 10.05 13.86
N ASP A 474 13.13 11.25 13.97
CA ASP A 474 14.54 11.42 14.35
C ASP A 474 14.81 11.01 15.80
N LYS A 475 13.90 11.33 16.74
CA LYS A 475 14.02 10.90 18.13
C LYS A 475 13.89 9.39 18.29
#